data_AF-A0A803Y7I2-F1
#
_entry.id   AF-A0A803Y7I2-F1
#
_cell.length_a   1.000
_cell.length_b   1.000
_cell.length_c   1.000
_cell.angle_alpha   90.00
_cell.angle_beta   90.00
_cell.angle_gamma   90.00
#
_symmetry.space_group_name_H-M   'P 1'
#
loop_
_entity.id
_entity.type
_entity.pdbx_description
1 polymer ?
#
loop_
_entity_poly.entity_id
_entity_poly.type
_entity_poly.pdbx_seq_one_letter_code
_entity_poly.pdbx_strand_id
1 'polypeptide(L)'
;MGCVGRDGRGTEGLWGLREAGGLCVCGVNQHLRGMGQWDLSGWMEMESARSMGSARMTMACHTCGVLPDIQGVAVSKAEAEAIEKELLEDYRFGRQQLIEIWGHACAVAVTKAFPLPSLPRKQPTVLVVCGPAQNGAIGLVCARHLRIFDYEPTIFYPKRSLDPLYRDFTTQCEKMDIPFLSYLPTEVQLINDAYNAVVDAVLGAEAELGEGRGPCAGILATLKHVRIPIVSLDVPSGWDVEAGSSGGISPDVLVSLMAPKQCARRFLGRQHFVAGRFVPYDVQKKFELNPPEYPGTECVVALSAPQ
;
A
#
# COMPACT_ATOMS: atom_id res chain seq x y z
N MET A 1 19.68 12.60 -25.12
CA MET A 1 20.69 11.56 -25.40
C MET A 1 20.14 10.69 -26.51
N GLY A 2 20.76 10.71 -27.70
CA GLY A 2 20.27 10.00 -28.89
C GLY A 2 20.91 8.62 -29.04
N CYS A 3 20.16 7.66 -29.59
CA CYS A 3 20.64 6.32 -29.90
C CYS A 3 21.33 6.30 -31.28
N VAL A 4 22.54 5.75 -31.35
CA VAL A 4 23.30 5.55 -32.59
C VAL A 4 23.17 4.08 -33.00
N GLY A 5 22.72 3.81 -34.22
CA GLY A 5 22.64 2.47 -34.80
C GLY A 5 23.37 2.41 -36.14
N ARG A 6 24.19 1.38 -36.35
CA ARG A 6 24.90 1.10 -37.61
C ARG A 6 24.11 0.10 -38.44
N ASP A 7 23.97 0.40 -39.72
CA ASP A 7 23.48 -0.59 -40.68
C ASP A 7 24.64 -1.34 -41.35
N GLY A 8 24.38 -2.55 -41.84
CA GLY A 8 25.36 -3.56 -42.28
C GLY A 8 26.27 -3.20 -43.48
N ARG A 9 26.34 -1.93 -43.87
CA ARG A 9 27.25 -1.38 -44.89
C ARG A 9 27.99 -0.08 -44.48
N GLY A 10 28.04 0.24 -43.19
CA GLY A 10 29.12 1.07 -42.64
C GLY A 10 29.15 2.57 -42.99
N THR A 11 28.00 3.23 -43.17
CA THR A 11 27.93 4.71 -43.28
C THR A 11 27.00 5.30 -42.22
N GLU A 12 27.46 6.30 -41.47
CA GLU A 12 26.72 6.99 -40.41
C GLU A 12 25.80 8.09 -40.98
N GLY A 13 24.53 8.12 -40.57
CA GLY A 13 23.57 9.17 -40.94
C GLY A 13 22.61 9.50 -39.80
N LEU A 14 22.39 10.79 -39.54
CA LEU A 14 21.44 11.30 -38.55
C LEU A 14 20.00 11.24 -39.07
N TRP A 15 19.10 10.58 -38.34
CA TRP A 15 17.67 10.60 -38.60
C TRP A 15 16.96 11.43 -37.53
N GLY A 16 16.30 12.52 -37.94
CA GLY A 16 15.49 13.38 -37.07
C GLY A 16 14.06 12.86 -36.96
N LEU A 17 13.56 12.69 -35.73
CA LEU A 17 12.16 12.39 -35.46
C LEU A 17 11.34 13.70 -35.49
N ARG A 18 10.39 13.78 -36.44
CA ARG A 18 9.23 14.68 -36.36
C ARG A 18 8.02 13.85 -35.96
N GLU A 19 7.28 14.35 -34.98
CA GLU A 19 5.95 13.86 -34.64
C GLU A 19 4.97 14.14 -35.78
N ALA A 20 4.23 13.12 -36.20
CA ALA A 20 2.96 13.28 -36.90
C ALA A 20 2.11 12.01 -36.75
N GLY A 21 0.97 12.17 -36.08
CA GLY A 21 -0.33 11.61 -36.50
C GLY A 21 -0.49 10.10 -36.68
N GLY A 22 -1.27 9.54 -35.75
CA GLY A 22 -2.17 8.38 -35.85
C GLY A 22 -2.30 7.56 -37.13
N LEU A 23 -2.58 6.26 -36.88
CA LEU A 23 -2.92 5.14 -37.79
C LEU A 23 -1.74 4.21 -38.11
N CYS A 24 -1.52 3.23 -37.23
CA CYS A 24 -0.72 2.05 -37.55
C CYS A 24 -1.62 1.02 -38.26
N VAL A 25 -1.45 0.88 -39.57
CA VAL A 25 -2.04 -0.19 -40.37
C VAL A 25 -0.97 -1.28 -40.53
N CYS A 26 -1.10 -2.39 -39.81
CA CYS A 26 -0.21 -3.54 -39.99
C CYS A 26 -0.62 -4.34 -41.24
N GLY A 27 -0.08 -3.95 -42.39
CA GLY A 27 -0.08 -4.75 -43.61
C GLY A 27 1.00 -5.83 -43.55
N VAL A 28 0.59 -7.10 -43.55
CA VAL A 28 1.47 -8.25 -43.72
C VAL A 28 2.02 -8.24 -45.14
N ASN A 29 3.33 -8.05 -45.30
CA ASN A 29 3.99 -8.29 -46.59
C ASN A 29 4.89 -9.53 -46.50
N GLN A 30 4.41 -10.62 -47.09
CA GLN A 30 5.19 -11.81 -47.38
C GLN A 30 6.14 -11.49 -48.55
N HIS A 31 7.45 -11.67 -48.37
CA HIS A 31 8.37 -12.32 -49.32
C HIS A 31 9.83 -12.05 -48.90
N LEU A 32 10.53 -13.08 -48.44
CA LEU A 32 11.69 -13.65 -49.15
C LEU A 32 12.21 -14.88 -48.39
N ARG A 33 12.57 -15.89 -49.19
CA ARG A 33 12.85 -17.28 -48.84
C ARG A 33 14.33 -17.50 -48.53
N GLY A 34 14.57 -18.53 -47.70
CA GLY A 34 15.80 -19.35 -47.66
C GLY A 34 16.90 -18.77 -46.77
N MET A 35 17.61 -19.50 -45.90
CA MET A 35 17.83 -20.94 -45.73
C MET A 35 18.20 -21.18 -44.25
N GLY A 36 17.83 -22.32 -43.67
CA GLY A 36 18.27 -22.69 -42.32
C GLY A 36 17.33 -23.67 -41.63
N GLN A 37 17.52 -24.94 -41.93
CA GLN A 37 16.78 -26.10 -41.44
C GLN A 37 17.00 -26.30 -39.92
N TRP A 38 15.92 -26.35 -39.14
CA TRP A 38 15.91 -26.94 -37.80
C TRP A 38 14.82 -28.00 -37.73
N ASP A 39 15.25 -29.18 -37.29
CA ASP A 39 14.50 -30.42 -37.20
C ASP A 39 13.48 -30.35 -36.06
N LEU A 40 12.21 -30.64 -36.35
CA LEU A 40 11.12 -30.70 -35.37
C LEU A 40 10.49 -32.10 -35.44
N SER A 41 11.06 -33.03 -34.68
CA SER A 41 10.43 -34.31 -34.35
C SER A 41 9.92 -34.27 -32.92
N GLY A 42 8.59 -34.26 -32.76
CA GLY A 42 7.91 -34.35 -31.46
C GLY A 42 6.39 -34.31 -31.62
N TRP A 43 5.85 -35.38 -32.19
CA TRP A 43 4.42 -35.63 -32.44
C TRP A 43 3.63 -35.73 -31.12
N MET A 44 2.55 -34.96 -30.96
CA MET A 44 1.13 -35.34 -31.14
C MET A 44 0.67 -36.56 -30.31
N GLU A 45 -0.07 -36.29 -29.25
CA GLU A 45 -1.16 -37.17 -28.77
C GLU A 45 -2.50 -36.45 -28.98
N MET A 46 -3.37 -37.10 -29.73
CA MET A 46 -4.66 -36.63 -30.22
C MET A 46 -5.71 -37.53 -29.59
N GLU A 47 -6.46 -37.03 -28.60
CA GLU A 47 -7.64 -37.73 -28.09
C GLU A 47 -8.92 -37.25 -28.78
N SER A 48 -9.73 -38.25 -29.09
CA SER A 48 -10.89 -38.23 -29.97
C SER A 48 -12.14 -37.68 -29.28
N ALA A 49 -12.79 -36.68 -29.90
CA ALA A 49 -14.20 -36.40 -29.64
C ALA A 49 -14.91 -35.90 -30.92
N ARG A 50 -15.66 -36.78 -31.56
CA ARG A 50 -16.79 -36.42 -32.43
C ARG A 50 -18.08 -36.83 -31.73
N SER A 51 -18.96 -35.86 -31.44
CA SER A 51 -20.42 -35.98 -31.61
C SER A 51 -21.17 -34.84 -30.89
N MET A 52 -21.68 -33.91 -31.71
CA MET A 52 -22.95 -33.18 -31.57
C MET A 52 -23.22 -32.36 -30.29
N GLY A 53 -23.23 -31.03 -30.47
CA GLY A 53 -23.92 -30.09 -29.58
C GLY A 53 -23.59 -28.66 -29.95
N SER A 54 -24.57 -27.91 -30.46
CA SER A 54 -24.48 -26.49 -30.80
C SER A 54 -23.93 -25.66 -29.63
N ALA A 55 -22.68 -25.21 -29.72
CA ALA A 55 -22.13 -24.17 -28.86
C ALA A 55 -21.52 -23.07 -29.73
N ARG A 56 -22.03 -21.85 -29.58
CA ARG A 56 -21.45 -20.63 -30.15
C ARG A 56 -19.97 -20.57 -29.77
N MET A 57 -19.09 -20.71 -30.76
CA MET A 57 -17.67 -20.45 -30.61
C MET A 57 -17.49 -18.92 -30.54
N THR A 58 -17.51 -18.36 -29.33
CA THR A 58 -17.10 -16.99 -29.11
C THR A 58 -15.58 -16.96 -29.29
N MET A 59 -15.10 -16.51 -30.46
CA MET A 59 -13.69 -16.16 -30.62
C MET A 59 -13.41 -14.99 -29.68
N ALA A 60 -12.72 -15.27 -28.57
CA ALA A 60 -12.16 -14.24 -27.72
C ALA A 60 -11.10 -13.48 -28.53
N CYS A 61 -11.44 -12.24 -28.87
CA CYS A 61 -10.53 -11.28 -29.45
C CYS A 61 -9.40 -11.02 -28.44
N HIS A 62 -8.21 -11.56 -28.68
CA HIS A 62 -6.98 -11.24 -27.96
C HIS A 62 -6.46 -9.86 -28.36
N THR A 63 -7.27 -8.81 -28.21
CA THR A 63 -6.82 -7.40 -28.22
C THR A 63 -7.84 -6.54 -27.46
N CYS A 64 -7.95 -6.78 -26.16
CA CYS A 64 -8.33 -5.76 -25.20
C CYS A 64 -7.78 -6.23 -23.85
N GLY A 65 -6.47 -6.07 -23.68
CA GLY A 65 -5.83 -6.30 -22.39
C GLY A 65 -6.35 -5.27 -21.42
N VAL A 66 -7.35 -5.65 -20.62
CA VAL A 66 -7.62 -5.00 -19.35
C VAL A 66 -6.33 -5.14 -18.54
N LEU A 67 -5.69 -4.02 -18.23
CA LEU A 67 -4.49 -4.00 -17.40
C LEU A 67 -4.81 -4.70 -16.07
N PRO A 68 -3.90 -5.54 -15.53
CA PRO A 68 -4.10 -6.10 -14.21
C PRO A 68 -3.87 -5.00 -13.17
N ASP A 69 -4.94 -4.26 -12.88
CA ASP A 69 -4.93 -3.19 -11.88
C ASP A 69 -5.06 -3.76 -10.47
N ILE A 70 -4.07 -3.43 -9.65
CA ILE A 70 -3.79 -3.87 -8.27
C ILE A 70 -3.45 -5.37 -8.18
N GLN A 71 -2.15 -5.69 -8.12
CA GLN A 71 -1.62 -7.04 -7.88
C GLN A 71 -1.87 -7.58 -6.45
N GLY A 72 -3.04 -7.31 -5.87
CA GLY A 72 -3.46 -7.86 -4.57
C GLY A 72 -4.97 -7.76 -4.39
N VAL A 73 -5.59 -8.82 -3.88
CA VAL A 73 -7.03 -8.84 -3.60
C VAL A 73 -7.34 -7.86 -2.46
N ALA A 74 -8.20 -6.88 -2.74
CA ALA A 74 -8.67 -5.95 -1.72
C ALA A 74 -9.79 -6.61 -0.90
N VAL A 75 -9.62 -6.66 0.42
CA VAL A 75 -10.53 -7.34 1.35
C VAL A 75 -11.60 -6.40 1.92
N SER A 76 -12.79 -6.92 2.17
CA SER A 76 -13.87 -6.26 2.91
C SER A 76 -13.52 -6.11 4.40
N LYS A 77 -14.31 -5.32 5.14
CA LYS A 77 -14.17 -5.21 6.60
C LYS A 77 -14.35 -6.58 7.27
N ALA A 78 -15.39 -7.31 6.86
CA ALA A 78 -15.71 -8.63 7.41
C ALA A 78 -14.62 -9.68 7.15
N GLU A 79 -14.00 -9.67 5.96
CA GLU A 79 -12.87 -10.55 5.66
C GLU A 79 -11.64 -10.22 6.49
N ALA A 80 -11.32 -8.92 6.65
CA ALA A 80 -10.19 -8.49 7.49
C ALA A 80 -10.38 -8.94 8.95
N GLU A 81 -11.58 -8.78 9.51
CA GLU A 81 -11.93 -9.25 10.85
C GLU A 81 -11.87 -10.78 10.97
N ALA A 82 -12.32 -11.51 9.94
CA ALA A 82 -12.26 -12.97 9.92
C ALA A 82 -10.82 -13.49 9.88
N ILE A 83 -9.94 -12.85 9.10
CA ILE A 83 -8.51 -13.19 9.03
C ILE A 83 -7.85 -12.97 10.39
N GLU A 84 -8.07 -11.80 11.01
CA GLU A 84 -7.50 -11.51 12.33
C GLU A 84 -8.00 -12.48 13.40
N LYS A 85 -9.30 -12.81 13.37
CA LYS A 85 -9.89 -13.79 14.28
C LYS A 85 -9.23 -15.16 14.12
N GLU A 86 -9.03 -15.64 12.90
CA GLU A 86 -8.35 -16.92 12.64
C GLU A 86 -6.89 -16.90 13.11
N LEU A 87 -6.17 -15.80 12.91
CA LEU A 87 -4.80 -15.63 13.42
C LEU A 87 -4.75 -15.73 14.96
N LEU A 88 -5.71 -15.11 15.66
CA LEU A 88 -5.77 -15.12 17.13
C LEU A 88 -6.26 -16.46 17.69
N GLU A 89 -7.29 -17.06 17.10
CA GLU A 89 -7.97 -18.24 17.64
C GLU A 89 -7.34 -19.55 17.18
N ASP A 90 -7.10 -19.72 15.87
CA ASP A 90 -6.64 -20.99 15.31
C ASP A 90 -5.10 -21.06 15.30
N TYR A 91 -4.45 -19.98 14.86
CA TYR A 91 -2.98 -19.90 14.80
C TYR A 91 -2.34 -19.42 16.11
N ARG A 92 -3.15 -19.03 17.10
CA ARG A 92 -2.71 -18.67 18.47
C ARG A 92 -1.69 -17.53 18.51
N PHE A 93 -1.72 -16.61 17.54
CA PHE A 93 -0.98 -15.37 17.66
C PHE A 93 -1.48 -14.57 18.87
N GLY A 94 -0.56 -13.92 19.59
CA GLY A 94 -0.95 -12.98 20.63
C GLY A 94 -1.43 -11.65 20.03
N ARG A 95 -2.46 -11.02 20.58
CA ARG A 95 -2.88 -9.68 20.13
C ARG A 95 -1.74 -8.66 20.20
N GLN A 96 -0.98 -8.70 21.30
CA GLN A 96 0.20 -7.84 21.46
C GLN A 96 1.26 -8.11 20.37
N GLN A 97 1.43 -9.38 19.99
CA GLN A 97 2.37 -9.79 18.94
C GLN A 97 1.93 -9.26 17.56
N LEU A 98 0.64 -9.35 17.22
CA LEU A 98 0.13 -8.82 15.96
C LEU A 98 0.32 -7.30 15.87
N ILE A 99 -0.05 -6.56 16.92
CA ILE A 99 0.14 -5.10 16.97
C ILE A 99 1.61 -4.73 16.88
N GLU A 100 2.51 -5.49 17.52
CA GLU A 100 3.94 -5.28 17.43
C GLU A 100 4.46 -5.43 15.98
N ILE A 101 4.04 -6.50 15.30
CA ILE A 101 4.45 -6.79 13.92
C ILE A 101 3.91 -5.71 12.97
N TRP A 102 2.65 -5.32 13.11
CA TRP A 102 2.05 -4.27 12.28
C TRP A 102 2.71 -2.92 12.50
N GLY A 103 2.89 -2.49 13.75
CA GLY A 103 3.49 -1.20 14.04
C GLY A 103 4.96 -1.12 13.61
N HIS A 104 5.73 -2.19 13.78
CA HIS A 104 7.08 -2.28 13.25
C HIS A 104 7.10 -2.14 11.72
N ALA A 105 6.25 -2.89 11.02
CA ALA A 105 6.15 -2.81 9.56
C ALA A 105 5.69 -1.42 9.09
N CYS A 106 4.77 -0.76 9.80
CA CYS A 106 4.39 0.63 9.54
C CYS A 106 5.58 1.59 9.66
N ALA A 107 6.40 1.45 10.70
CA ALA A 107 7.60 2.26 10.85
C ALA A 107 8.57 2.04 9.68
N VAL A 108 8.79 0.78 9.27
CA VAL A 108 9.61 0.46 8.08
C VAL A 108 9.04 1.13 6.83
N ALA A 109 7.72 1.05 6.58
CA ALA A 109 7.09 1.71 5.45
C ALA A 109 7.31 3.23 5.47
N VAL A 110 7.16 3.88 6.63
CA VAL A 110 7.44 5.32 6.80
C VAL A 110 8.90 5.63 6.45
N THR A 111 9.86 4.83 6.90
CA THR A 111 11.28 5.06 6.59
C THR A 111 11.61 4.90 5.10
N LYS A 112 10.90 4.02 4.39
CA LYS A 112 11.04 3.83 2.94
C LYS A 112 10.42 4.97 2.15
N ALA A 113 9.29 5.48 2.62
CA ALA A 113 8.61 6.62 2.00
C ALA A 113 9.37 7.93 2.22
N PHE A 114 9.98 8.09 3.40
CA PHE A 114 10.69 9.31 3.81
C PHE A 114 12.08 9.00 4.38
N PRO A 115 13.04 8.49 3.58
CA PRO A 115 14.40 8.22 4.05
C PRO A 115 15.05 9.44 4.68
N LEU A 116 15.77 9.28 5.79
CA LEU A 116 16.45 10.37 6.53
C LEU A 116 17.22 11.35 5.62
N PRO A 117 18.04 10.90 4.64
CA PRO A 117 18.81 11.82 3.78
C PRO A 117 17.95 12.63 2.81
N SER A 118 16.71 12.22 2.59
CA SER A 118 15.76 12.85 1.66
C SER A 118 14.76 13.78 2.36
N LEU A 119 14.82 13.88 3.69
CA LEU A 119 13.92 14.73 4.44
C LEU A 119 14.17 16.22 4.12
N PRO A 120 13.11 17.02 3.90
CA PRO A 120 13.28 18.45 3.63
C PRO A 120 13.92 19.21 4.79
N ARG A 121 13.64 18.80 6.03
CA ARG A 121 14.19 19.41 7.25
C ARG A 121 15.37 18.62 7.77
N LYS A 122 16.32 19.33 8.39
CA LYS A 122 17.50 18.73 9.02
C LYS A 122 17.15 17.79 10.17
N GLN A 123 16.13 18.14 10.97
CA GLN A 123 15.64 17.29 12.05
C GLN A 123 14.57 16.32 11.50
N PRO A 124 14.64 15.02 11.80
CA PRO A 124 13.73 14.02 11.27
C PRO A 124 12.43 13.91 12.08
N THR A 125 11.77 15.04 12.29
CA THR A 125 10.57 15.14 13.12
C THR A 125 9.35 14.54 12.43
N VAL A 126 8.59 13.71 13.17
CA VAL A 126 7.35 13.06 12.70
C VAL A 126 6.27 13.20 13.75
N LEU A 127 5.07 13.65 13.36
CA LEU A 127 3.93 13.69 14.26
C LEU A 127 3.11 12.40 14.11
N VAL A 128 2.95 11.62 15.17
CA VAL A 128 2.12 10.41 15.18
C VAL A 128 0.83 10.70 15.92
N VAL A 129 -0.30 10.61 15.21
CA VAL A 129 -1.62 10.91 15.77
C VAL A 129 -2.39 9.62 16.02
N CYS A 130 -2.61 9.29 17.29
CA CYS A 130 -3.17 8.00 17.70
C CYS A 130 -4.64 8.11 18.13
N GLY A 131 -5.45 7.15 17.70
CA GLY A 131 -6.81 6.93 18.15
C GLY A 131 -6.93 6.03 19.40
N PRO A 132 -8.11 5.93 20.01
CA PRO A 132 -8.34 5.12 21.21
C PRO A 132 -8.34 3.60 20.95
N ALA A 133 -8.42 3.16 19.70
CA ALA A 133 -8.59 1.77 19.29
C ALA A 133 -7.27 1.10 18.86
N GLN A 134 -7.36 -0.04 18.18
CA GLN A 134 -6.22 -0.86 17.77
C GLN A 134 -5.28 -0.10 16.83
N ASN A 135 -5.81 0.69 15.89
CA ASN A 135 -4.97 1.49 14.99
C ASN A 135 -4.10 2.49 15.74
N GLY A 136 -4.61 3.08 16.82
CA GLY A 136 -3.81 3.95 17.68
C GLY A 136 -2.70 3.22 18.42
N ALA A 137 -2.94 1.97 18.85
CA ALA A 137 -1.90 1.12 19.44
C ALA A 137 -0.81 0.75 18.43
N ILE A 138 -1.20 0.46 17.18
CA ILE A 138 -0.27 0.28 16.05
C ILE A 138 0.55 1.56 15.83
N GLY A 139 -0.09 2.73 15.91
CA GLY A 139 0.58 4.04 15.86
C GLY A 139 1.61 4.23 16.98
N LEU A 140 1.30 3.83 18.22
CA LEU A 140 2.25 3.89 19.33
C LEU A 140 3.48 3.00 19.08
N VAL A 141 3.27 1.76 18.61
CA VAL A 141 4.37 0.87 18.23
C VAL A 141 5.18 1.47 17.07
N CYS A 142 4.51 2.03 16.05
CA CYS A 142 5.15 2.72 14.94
C CYS A 142 6.05 3.87 15.42
N ALA A 143 5.54 4.73 16.31
CA ALA A 143 6.32 5.80 16.92
C ALA A 143 7.56 5.26 17.66
N ARG A 144 7.39 4.18 18.43
CA ARG A 144 8.49 3.54 19.15
C ARG A 144 9.59 3.04 18.22
N HIS A 145 9.23 2.36 17.13
CA HIS A 145 10.21 1.90 16.14
C HIS A 145 10.84 3.04 15.35
N LEU A 146 10.08 4.08 14.99
CA LEU A 146 10.63 5.29 14.36
C LEU A 146 11.71 5.94 15.23
N ARG A 147 11.53 5.96 16.56
CA ARG A 147 12.56 6.44 17.50
C ARG A 147 13.85 5.62 17.42
N ILE A 148 13.75 4.31 17.24
CA ILE A 148 14.90 3.40 17.08
C ILE A 148 15.58 3.62 15.72
N PHE A 149 14.82 4.01 14.71
CA PHE A 149 15.31 4.29 13.35
C PHE A 149 15.85 5.72 13.18
N ASP A 150 16.25 6.37 14.28
CA ASP A 150 16.80 7.73 14.33
C ASP A 150 15.85 8.85 13.86
N TYR A 151 14.54 8.61 13.85
CA TYR A 151 13.55 9.68 13.72
C TYR A 151 13.25 10.32 15.08
N GLU A 152 12.64 11.51 15.04
CA GLU A 152 12.19 12.25 16.21
C GLU A 152 10.65 12.28 16.24
N PRO A 153 10.00 11.18 16.64
CA PRO A 153 8.54 11.13 16.72
C PRO A 153 8.03 11.96 17.91
N THR A 154 6.90 12.62 17.69
CA THR A 154 6.07 13.22 18.74
C THR A 154 4.68 12.61 18.65
N ILE A 155 4.10 12.20 19.76
CA ILE A 155 2.79 11.54 19.79
C ILE A 155 1.69 12.51 20.20
N PHE A 156 0.58 12.56 19.46
CA PHE A 156 -0.67 13.16 19.95
C PHE A 156 -1.69 12.05 20.18
N TYR A 157 -2.06 11.83 21.45
CA TYR A 157 -2.98 10.75 21.84
C TYR A 157 -4.06 11.26 22.82
N PRO A 158 -5.10 11.97 22.32
CA PRO A 158 -6.02 12.73 23.18
C PRO A 158 -6.96 11.86 24.02
N LYS A 159 -7.35 10.69 23.50
CA LYS A 159 -8.23 9.75 24.20
C LYS A 159 -7.49 8.42 24.38
N ARG A 160 -6.77 8.30 25.50
CA ARG A 160 -6.07 7.06 25.85
C ARG A 160 -7.06 5.93 26.10
N SER A 161 -6.77 4.75 25.58
CA SER A 161 -7.60 3.56 25.80
C SER A 161 -7.55 3.10 27.27
N LEU A 162 -8.62 2.44 27.70
CA LEU A 162 -8.67 1.73 28.98
C LEU A 162 -8.15 0.29 28.87
N ASP A 163 -7.91 -0.20 27.65
CA ASP A 163 -7.33 -1.52 27.42
C ASP A 163 -5.90 -1.56 28.01
N PRO A 164 -5.61 -2.47 28.96
CA PRO A 164 -4.27 -2.60 29.56
C PRO A 164 -3.18 -2.79 28.51
N LEU A 165 -3.45 -3.52 27.43
CA LEU A 165 -2.49 -3.80 26.37
C LEU A 165 -2.08 -2.51 25.63
N TYR A 166 -3.03 -1.62 25.36
CA TYR A 166 -2.72 -0.33 24.71
C TYR A 166 -2.03 0.64 25.67
N ARG A 167 -2.34 0.56 26.96
CA ARG A 167 -1.63 1.31 28.01
C ARG A 167 -0.16 0.86 28.09
N ASP A 168 0.12 -0.42 27.95
CA ASP A 168 1.49 -0.92 27.97
C ASP A 168 2.33 -0.34 26.82
N PHE A 169 1.77 -0.21 25.61
CA PHE A 169 2.44 0.49 24.50
C PHE A 169 2.66 1.98 24.77
N THR A 170 1.71 2.63 25.46
CA THR A 170 1.87 4.03 25.88
C THR A 170 3.05 4.16 26.85
N THR A 171 3.12 3.29 27.86
CA THR A 171 4.24 3.26 28.82
C THR A 171 5.57 2.98 28.14
N GLN A 172 5.62 2.09 27.15
CA GLN A 172 6.85 1.85 26.38
C GLN A 172 7.33 3.12 25.65
N CYS A 173 6.41 3.88 25.03
CA CYS A 173 6.77 5.15 24.38
C CYS A 173 7.28 6.18 25.38
N GLU A 174 6.60 6.32 26.52
CA GLU A 174 7.02 7.21 27.63
C GLU A 174 8.39 6.81 28.18
N LYS A 175 8.69 5.51 28.29
CA LYS A 175 10.00 4.99 28.74
C LYS A 175 11.11 5.12 27.70
N MET A 176 10.78 5.47 26.46
CA MET A 176 11.73 5.79 25.39
C MET A 176 11.86 7.30 25.16
N ASP A 177 11.38 8.11 26.12
CA ASP A 177 11.43 9.57 26.10
C ASP A 177 10.78 10.18 24.84
N ILE A 178 9.75 9.51 24.30
CA ILE A 178 8.97 10.03 23.17
C ILE A 178 7.98 11.06 23.72
N PRO A 179 8.01 12.33 23.26
CA PRO A 179 7.14 13.37 23.77
C PRO A 179 5.68 13.15 23.38
N PHE A 180 4.77 13.41 24.32
CA PHE A 180 3.32 13.43 24.09
C PHE A 180 2.81 14.87 24.10
N LEU A 181 2.11 15.28 23.04
CA LEU A 181 1.42 16.56 23.00
C LEU A 181 0.14 16.51 23.82
N SER A 182 -0.07 17.53 24.65
CA SER A 182 -1.31 17.70 25.41
C SER A 182 -2.47 18.17 24.52
N TYR A 183 -2.18 18.86 23.41
CA TYR A 183 -3.16 19.34 22.44
C TYR A 183 -2.57 19.33 21.04
N LEU A 184 -3.43 19.17 20.02
CA LEU A 184 -3.04 19.36 18.63
C LEU A 184 -3.11 20.86 18.31
N PRO A 185 -2.06 21.48 17.74
CA PRO A 185 -2.12 22.87 17.32
C PRO A 185 -3.27 23.10 16.34
N THR A 186 -4.15 24.04 16.64
CA THR A 186 -5.23 24.46 15.73
C THR A 186 -4.68 25.27 14.56
N GLU A 187 -3.59 26.00 14.78
CA GLU A 187 -2.81 26.65 13.73
C GLU A 187 -1.99 25.61 12.96
N VAL A 188 -2.53 25.19 11.82
CA VAL A 188 -1.94 24.16 10.95
C VAL A 188 -0.50 24.50 10.52
N GLN A 189 -0.14 25.79 10.45
CA GLN A 189 1.23 26.18 10.12
C GLN A 189 2.26 25.72 11.15
N LEU A 190 1.89 25.65 12.43
CA LEU A 190 2.78 25.11 13.46
C LEU A 190 3.11 23.63 13.22
N ILE A 191 2.13 22.86 12.72
CA ILE A 191 2.35 21.46 12.34
C ILE A 191 3.23 21.41 11.08
N ASN A 192 2.90 22.21 10.07
CA ASN A 192 3.64 22.25 8.81
C ASN A 192 5.11 22.61 9.01
N ASP A 193 5.42 23.53 9.93
CA ASP A 193 6.76 24.05 10.17
C ASP A 193 7.59 23.12 11.07
N ALA A 194 6.95 22.44 12.02
CA ALA A 194 7.63 21.60 13.00
C ALA A 194 7.93 20.17 12.52
N TYR A 195 7.11 19.60 11.63
CA TYR A 195 7.18 18.18 11.28
C TYR A 195 7.50 17.95 9.79
N ASN A 196 8.16 16.84 9.45
CA ASN A 196 8.36 16.42 8.06
C ASN A 196 7.18 15.63 7.50
N ALA A 197 6.51 14.86 8.35
CA ALA A 197 5.37 14.03 7.99
C ALA A 197 4.44 13.86 9.19
N VAL A 198 3.19 13.53 8.91
CA VAL A 198 2.20 13.11 9.91
C VAL A 198 1.84 11.65 9.67
N VAL A 199 1.90 10.83 10.71
CA VAL A 199 1.36 9.47 10.70
C VAL A 199 -0.06 9.52 11.27
N ASP A 200 -1.02 9.19 10.41
CA ASP A 200 -2.43 9.03 10.75
C ASP A 200 -2.67 7.59 11.24
N ALA A 201 -2.86 7.47 12.56
CA ALA A 201 -3.24 6.25 13.25
C ALA A 201 -4.52 6.49 14.08
N VAL A 202 -5.43 7.36 13.58
CA VAL A 202 -6.61 7.82 14.33
C VAL A 202 -7.75 6.80 14.28
N LEU A 203 -8.08 6.29 13.10
CA LEU A 203 -9.13 5.29 12.88
C LEU A 203 -8.58 4.21 11.94
N GLY A 204 -8.80 2.94 12.24
CA GLY A 204 -8.44 1.82 11.36
C GLY A 204 -9.68 1.14 10.79
N ALA A 205 -9.50 -0.05 10.20
CA ALA A 205 -10.60 -0.85 9.65
C ALA A 205 -11.64 -1.26 10.71
N GLU A 206 -11.26 -1.28 11.99
CA GLU A 206 -12.15 -1.59 13.11
C GLU A 206 -13.16 -0.47 13.42
N ALA A 207 -12.97 0.71 12.84
CA ALA A 207 -13.83 1.85 13.13
C ALA A 207 -15.27 1.62 12.63
N GLU A 208 -16.24 2.07 13.43
CA GLU A 208 -17.66 2.05 13.06
C GLU A 208 -18.07 3.32 12.31
N LEU A 209 -19.09 3.18 11.46
CA LEU A 209 -19.68 4.29 10.71
C LEU A 209 -20.17 5.39 11.68
N GLY A 210 -19.44 6.50 11.75
CA GLY A 210 -19.78 7.66 12.59
C GLY A 210 -18.79 7.97 13.71
N GLU A 211 -17.78 7.13 13.98
CA GLU A 211 -16.74 7.43 14.99
C GLU A 211 -15.91 8.69 14.65
N GLY A 212 -15.90 9.10 13.39
CA GLY A 212 -15.36 10.39 12.94
C GLY A 212 -16.12 11.63 13.44
N ARG A 213 -17.25 11.48 14.16
CA ARG A 213 -18.07 12.58 14.70
C ARG A 213 -17.74 12.96 16.15
N GLY A 214 -16.87 12.21 16.82
CA GLY A 214 -16.44 12.45 18.21
C GLY A 214 -15.20 13.36 18.32
N PRO A 215 -14.34 13.20 19.34
CA PRO A 215 -13.10 13.99 19.49
C PRO A 215 -12.15 13.86 18.29
N CYS A 216 -12.29 12.80 17.49
CA CYS A 216 -11.58 12.61 16.22
C CYS A 216 -11.98 13.64 15.14
N ALA A 217 -13.19 14.22 15.20
CA ALA A 217 -13.66 15.17 14.19
C ALA A 217 -12.76 16.41 14.08
N GLY A 218 -12.35 16.97 15.24
CA GLY A 218 -11.45 18.11 15.30
C GLY A 218 -10.06 17.79 14.74
N ILE A 219 -9.56 16.59 15.04
CA ILE A 219 -8.28 16.09 14.52
C ILE A 219 -8.32 16.02 13.00
N LEU A 220 -9.35 15.36 12.44
CA LEU A 220 -9.50 15.22 10.99
C LEU A 220 -9.68 16.57 10.30
N ALA A 221 -10.39 17.51 10.94
CA ALA A 221 -10.52 18.87 10.43
C ALA A 221 -9.16 19.57 10.32
N THR A 222 -8.30 19.45 11.33
CA THR A 222 -6.93 19.99 11.28
C THR A 222 -6.08 19.28 10.23
N LEU A 223 -6.08 17.94 10.21
CA LEU A 223 -5.23 17.14 9.32
C LEU A 223 -5.54 17.37 7.83
N LYS A 224 -6.80 17.63 7.46
CA LYS A 224 -7.17 17.96 6.07
C LYS A 224 -6.49 19.20 5.50
N HIS A 225 -6.02 20.10 6.36
CA HIS A 225 -5.41 21.35 5.95
C HIS A 225 -3.88 21.34 6.02
N VAL A 226 -3.29 20.27 6.58
CA VAL A 226 -1.85 20.07 6.65
C VAL A 226 -1.27 19.95 5.24
N ARG A 227 -0.11 20.56 5.01
CA ARG A 227 0.58 20.60 3.70
C ARG A 227 1.78 19.67 3.62
N ILE A 228 2.26 19.20 4.77
CA ILE A 228 3.28 18.16 4.83
C ILE A 228 2.64 16.79 4.58
N PRO A 229 3.41 15.80 4.09
CA PRO A 229 2.86 14.52 3.71
C PRO A 229 2.20 13.78 4.88
N ILE A 230 1.08 13.12 4.58
CA ILE A 230 0.35 12.28 5.54
C ILE A 230 0.53 10.79 5.17
N VAL A 231 0.85 9.98 6.17
CA VAL A 231 0.93 8.51 6.07
C VAL A 231 -0.22 7.90 6.86
N SER A 232 -1.21 7.32 6.18
CA SER A 232 -2.30 6.62 6.86
C SER A 232 -1.95 5.17 7.09
N LEU A 233 -2.11 4.73 8.34
CA LEU A 233 -1.97 3.34 8.73
C LEU A 233 -3.30 2.62 8.53
N ASP A 234 -3.23 1.54 7.76
CA ASP A 234 -4.31 0.64 7.37
C ASP A 234 -5.39 1.21 6.44
N VAL A 235 -6.15 2.17 6.94
CA VAL A 235 -7.25 2.86 6.26
C VAL A 235 -7.14 4.35 6.55
N PRO A 236 -7.27 5.25 5.55
CA PRO A 236 -7.23 6.68 5.83
C PRO A 236 -8.36 7.11 6.76
N SER A 237 -8.03 7.81 7.85
CA SER A 237 -9.04 8.13 8.85
C SER A 237 -10.19 8.99 8.28
N GLY A 238 -11.41 8.54 8.57
CA GLY A 238 -12.64 9.13 8.06
C GLY A 238 -13.10 8.60 6.69
N TRP A 239 -12.44 7.57 6.15
CA TRP A 239 -12.94 6.81 5.00
C TRP A 239 -13.83 5.67 5.47
N ASP A 240 -14.83 5.33 4.65
CA ASP A 240 -15.50 4.05 4.76
C ASP A 240 -14.57 2.93 4.27
N VAL A 241 -14.52 1.81 4.97
CA VAL A 241 -13.57 0.70 4.72
C VAL A 241 -13.81 0.04 3.35
N GLU A 242 -15.01 0.15 2.79
CA GLU A 242 -15.38 -0.44 1.51
C GLU A 242 -15.63 0.62 0.45
N ALA A 243 -16.53 1.56 0.72
CA ALA A 243 -16.92 2.63 -0.18
C ALA A 243 -15.86 3.74 -0.29
N GLY A 244 -14.87 3.81 0.60
CA GLY A 244 -13.84 4.85 0.58
C GLY A 244 -14.36 6.24 0.97
N SER A 245 -13.80 7.30 0.37
CA SER A 245 -13.99 8.67 0.88
C SER A 245 -15.43 9.18 0.83
N SER A 246 -15.95 9.55 2.01
CA SER A 246 -17.11 10.42 2.21
C SER A 246 -16.70 11.70 2.97
N GLY A 247 -15.49 12.21 2.71
CA GLY A 247 -14.94 13.40 3.37
C GLY A 247 -13.93 13.12 4.48
N GLY A 248 -13.10 12.07 4.35
CA GLY A 248 -11.94 11.82 5.24
C GLY A 248 -10.69 12.60 4.83
N ILE A 249 -9.53 12.25 5.39
CA ILE A 249 -8.24 12.85 5.00
C ILE A 249 -7.76 12.30 3.65
N SER A 250 -6.84 12.98 2.97
CA SER A 250 -6.23 12.51 1.72
C SER A 250 -4.73 12.28 1.94
N PRO A 251 -4.31 11.04 2.23
CA PRO A 251 -2.91 10.77 2.54
C PRO A 251 -2.04 10.68 1.28
N ASP A 252 -0.78 11.04 1.41
CA ASP A 252 0.26 10.85 0.40
C ASP A 252 0.73 9.40 0.34
N VAL A 253 0.70 8.71 1.49
CA VAL A 253 1.14 7.33 1.63
C VAL A 253 0.08 6.53 2.38
N LEU A 254 -0.26 5.37 1.83
CA LEU A 254 -1.13 4.40 2.51
C LEU A 254 -0.31 3.15 2.85
N VAL A 255 -0.43 2.67 4.10
CA VAL A 255 0.20 1.42 4.54
C VAL A 255 -0.89 0.43 4.92
N SER A 256 -1.28 -0.44 4.00
CA SER A 256 -2.29 -1.47 4.29
C SER A 256 -1.70 -2.63 5.08
N LEU A 257 -2.36 -3.02 6.17
CA LEU A 257 -1.94 -4.14 7.01
C LEU A 257 -2.56 -5.45 6.50
N MET A 258 -1.73 -6.49 6.40
CA MET A 258 -2.01 -7.82 5.86
C MET A 258 -2.37 -7.83 4.37
N ALA A 259 -3.45 -7.13 4.03
CA ALA A 259 -3.94 -6.94 2.67
C ALA A 259 -4.59 -5.55 2.54
N PRO A 260 -4.59 -4.96 1.34
CA PRO A 260 -5.37 -3.75 1.05
C PRO A 260 -6.85 -3.93 1.41
N LYS A 261 -7.45 -2.93 2.05
CA LYS A 261 -8.92 -2.88 2.20
C LYS A 261 -9.56 -2.40 0.91
N GLN A 262 -10.83 -2.70 0.70
CA GLN A 262 -11.58 -2.27 -0.50
C GLN A 262 -11.50 -0.75 -0.75
N CYS A 263 -11.50 0.07 0.30
CA CYS A 263 -11.32 1.52 0.20
C CYS A 263 -10.01 1.94 -0.48
N ALA A 264 -8.95 1.12 -0.38
CA ALA A 264 -7.65 1.41 -0.96
C ALA A 264 -7.68 1.45 -2.49
N ARG A 265 -8.69 0.86 -3.13
CA ARG A 265 -8.92 1.01 -4.59
C ARG A 265 -9.16 2.46 -5.01
N ARG A 266 -9.57 3.32 -4.07
CA ARG A 266 -9.78 4.76 -4.30
C ARG A 266 -8.60 5.62 -3.83
N PHE A 267 -7.51 5.00 -3.40
CA PHE A 267 -6.31 5.71 -2.99
C PHE A 267 -5.63 6.32 -4.23
N LEU A 268 -5.36 7.63 -4.17
CA LEU A 268 -4.74 8.41 -5.23
C LEU A 268 -3.43 9.07 -4.77
N GLY A 269 -2.90 8.64 -3.63
CA GLY A 269 -1.64 9.18 -3.11
C GLY A 269 -0.44 8.65 -3.89
N ARG A 270 0.75 9.05 -3.44
CA ARG A 270 2.02 8.83 -4.15
C ARG A 270 2.54 7.40 -4.02
N GLN A 271 2.34 6.77 -2.86
CA GLN A 271 2.87 5.44 -2.57
C GLN A 271 1.87 4.63 -1.75
N HIS A 272 1.70 3.36 -2.11
CA HIS A 272 0.89 2.41 -1.35
C HIS A 272 1.77 1.23 -0.97
N PHE A 273 1.89 0.94 0.32
CA PHE A 273 2.61 -0.22 0.83
C PHE A 273 1.63 -1.27 1.36
N VAL A 274 2.00 -2.54 1.22
CA VAL A 274 1.40 -3.63 2.00
C VAL A 274 2.42 -4.07 3.04
N ALA A 275 2.02 -3.96 4.30
CA ALA A 275 2.77 -4.35 5.48
C ALA A 275 2.16 -5.63 6.07
N GLY A 276 2.99 -6.50 6.64
CA GLY A 276 2.49 -7.69 7.35
C GLY A 276 2.83 -9.01 6.67
N ARG A 277 4.11 -9.20 6.31
CA ARG A 277 4.67 -10.49 5.86
C ARG A 277 4.75 -11.52 7.01
N PHE A 278 3.59 -11.93 7.51
CA PHE A 278 3.48 -12.96 8.56
C PHE A 278 2.22 -13.84 8.42
N VAL A 279 1.30 -13.48 7.51
CA VAL A 279 0.06 -14.24 7.27
C VAL A 279 0.43 -15.65 6.79
N PRO A 280 0.01 -16.73 7.46
CA PRO A 280 0.31 -18.11 7.04
C PRO A 280 -0.24 -18.44 5.65
N TYR A 281 0.45 -19.32 4.91
CA TYR A 281 0.08 -19.70 3.55
C TYR A 281 -1.37 -20.20 3.43
N ASP A 282 -1.83 -21.02 4.38
CA ASP A 282 -3.19 -21.58 4.35
C ASP A 282 -4.25 -20.48 4.53
N VAL A 283 -3.98 -19.46 5.35
CA VAL A 283 -4.86 -18.28 5.49
C VAL A 283 -4.84 -17.47 4.19
N GLN A 284 -3.66 -17.21 3.62
CA GLN A 284 -3.56 -16.50 2.34
C GLN A 284 -4.36 -17.20 1.23
N LYS A 285 -4.27 -18.53 1.17
CA LYS A 285 -4.99 -19.34 0.19
C LYS A 285 -6.50 -19.34 0.45
N LYS A 286 -6.93 -19.46 1.71
CA LYS A 286 -8.34 -19.49 2.11
C LYS A 286 -9.08 -18.21 1.76
N PHE A 287 -8.43 -17.07 1.94
CA PHE A 287 -9.01 -15.75 1.64
C PHE A 287 -8.54 -15.18 0.29
N GLU A 288 -7.88 -15.99 -0.54
CA GLU A 288 -7.39 -15.61 -1.88
C GLU A 288 -6.57 -14.30 -1.89
N LEU A 289 -5.80 -14.03 -0.84
CA LEU A 289 -5.13 -12.74 -0.63
C LEU A 289 -4.10 -12.42 -1.72
N ASN A 290 -3.45 -13.44 -2.27
CA ASN A 290 -2.43 -13.36 -3.31
C ASN A 290 -1.47 -12.17 -3.12
N PRO A 291 -0.76 -12.07 -1.97
CA PRO A 291 0.10 -10.93 -1.70
C PRO A 291 1.27 -10.89 -2.68
N PRO A 292 1.76 -9.69 -3.04
CA PRO A 292 2.97 -9.56 -3.84
C PRO A 292 4.18 -10.17 -3.14
N GLU A 293 5.17 -10.56 -3.93
CA GLU A 293 6.42 -11.12 -3.39
C GLU A 293 7.19 -10.06 -2.62
N TYR A 294 7.47 -10.34 -1.34
CA TYR A 294 8.29 -9.48 -0.51
C TYR A 294 9.77 -9.71 -0.80
N PRO A 295 10.53 -8.69 -1.22
CA PRO A 295 11.93 -8.86 -1.60
C PRO A 295 12.79 -9.24 -0.38
N GLY A 296 13.62 -10.27 -0.51
CA GLY A 296 14.58 -10.68 0.53
C GLY A 296 13.90 -10.93 1.89
N THR A 297 14.29 -10.18 2.91
CA THR A 297 13.76 -10.24 4.29
C THR A 297 12.83 -9.06 4.63
N GLU A 298 12.37 -8.32 3.63
CA GLU A 298 11.53 -7.15 3.83
C GLU A 298 10.16 -7.53 4.41
N CYS A 299 9.65 -6.70 5.33
CA CYS A 299 8.33 -6.85 5.95
C CYS A 299 7.24 -5.98 5.30
N VAL A 300 7.65 -5.15 4.33
CA VAL A 300 6.82 -4.24 3.55
C VAL A 300 7.17 -4.31 2.07
N VAL A 301 6.18 -4.11 1.21
CA VAL A 301 6.35 -4.07 -0.24
C VAL A 301 5.50 -2.95 -0.83
N ALA A 302 6.06 -2.20 -1.75
CA ALA A 302 5.33 -1.16 -2.46
C ALA A 302 4.44 -1.79 -3.53
N LEU A 303 3.18 -1.39 -3.58
CA LEU A 303 2.29 -1.69 -4.69
C LEU A 303 2.54 -0.69 -5.82
N SER A 304 2.67 -1.19 -7.03
CA SER A 304 2.66 -0.38 -8.24
C SER A 304 1.32 0.35 -8.33
N ALA A 305 1.35 1.67 -8.58
CA ALA A 305 0.14 2.41 -8.84
C ALA A 305 -0.57 1.83 -10.08
N PRO A 306 -1.93 1.83 -10.12
CA PRO A 306 -2.63 1.60 -11.38
C PRO A 306 -2.15 2.63 -12.40
N GLN A 307 -1.74 2.17 -13.59
CA GLN A 307 -1.26 3.03 -14.68
C GLN A 307 -2.42 3.68 -15.43
#